data_AF-A0A7S4JUJ5-F1
#
_entry.id   AF-A0A7S4JUJ5-F1
#
_cell.length_a   1.000
_cell.length_b   1.000
_cell.length_c   1.000
_cell.angle_alpha   90.00
_cell.angle_beta   90.00
_cell.angle_gamma   90.00
#
_symmetry.space_group_name_H-M   'P 1'
#
loop_
_entity.id
_entity.type
_entity.pdbx_description
1 polymer ?
#
loop_
_entity_poly.entity_id
_entity_poly.type
_entity_poly.pdbx_seq_one_letter_code
_entity_poly.pdbx_strand_id
1 'polypeptide(L)'
;AAIPVPTAPKRQQTHLQRLVTALRDSVMALGAVTTNLQLELWACLIHESMSVYGRCFHSIQHVFDISHGADAIQTISALFHDCIYYNVDGKFLPLQAELLRGVITDESDDGTTIVLTKVDREADRTAAMVFSVFGFEGGQVLHPPFCGENEFLSA
;
A
#
# COMPACT_ATOMS: atom_id res chain seq x y z
N ALA A 1 30.25 -20.90 41.35
CA ALA A 1 29.12 -20.09 40.86
C ALA A 1 29.45 -19.66 39.44
N ALA A 2 28.61 -19.99 38.45
CA ALA A 2 28.80 -19.56 37.08
C ALA A 2 28.43 -18.07 36.96
N ILE A 3 29.31 -17.28 36.34
CA ILE A 3 29.06 -15.86 36.07
C ILE A 3 27.99 -15.77 34.98
N PRO A 4 26.88 -15.02 35.17
CA PRO A 4 25.87 -14.86 34.13
C PRO A 4 26.48 -14.09 32.95
N VAL A 5 26.42 -14.66 31.76
CA VAL A 5 26.75 -13.95 30.52
C VAL A 5 25.63 -12.94 30.24
N PRO A 6 25.93 -11.64 30.10
CA PRO A 6 24.91 -10.65 29.79
C PRO A 6 24.32 -10.95 28.40
N THR A 7 23.01 -11.19 28.35
CA THR A 7 22.30 -11.26 27.06
C THR A 7 22.34 -9.88 26.42
N ALA A 8 22.92 -9.80 25.22
CA ALA A 8 22.94 -8.56 24.45
C ALA A 8 21.51 -8.00 24.29
N PRO A 9 21.32 -6.67 24.35
CA PRO A 9 20.00 -6.07 24.17
C PRO A 9 19.44 -6.48 22.80
N LYS A 10 18.21 -6.99 22.77
CA LYS A 10 17.51 -7.26 21.50
C LYS A 10 17.43 -5.95 20.72
N ARG A 11 18.11 -5.89 19.58
CA ARG A 11 18.10 -4.75 18.68
C ARG A 11 16.65 -4.50 18.25
N GLN A 12 16.12 -3.30 18.48
CA GLN A 12 14.79 -2.96 18.00
C GLN A 12 14.80 -3.01 16.46
N GLN A 13 13.80 -3.66 15.89
CA GLN A 13 13.65 -3.74 14.45
C GLN A 13 13.28 -2.37 13.89
N THR A 14 13.84 -2.03 12.73
CA THR A 14 13.40 -0.86 11.97
C THR A 14 11.99 -1.06 11.42
N HIS A 15 11.31 0.03 11.03
CA HIS A 15 10.00 -0.07 10.38
C HIS A 15 10.05 -0.95 9.13
N LEU A 16 11.06 -0.79 8.27
CA LEU A 16 11.24 -1.64 7.09
C LEU A 16 11.37 -3.13 7.45
N GLN A 17 12.14 -3.47 8.49
CA GLN A 17 12.27 -4.86 8.94
C GLN A 17 10.93 -5.42 9.42
N ARG A 18 10.16 -4.62 10.17
CA ARG A 18 8.83 -5.00 10.64
C ARG A 18 7.85 -5.18 9.48
N LEU A 19 7.88 -4.31 8.46
CA LEU A 19 7.07 -4.43 7.25
C LEU A 19 7.40 -5.72 6.48
N VAL A 20 8.69 -6.00 6.24
CA VAL A 20 9.13 -7.22 5.55
C VAL A 20 8.69 -8.48 6.30
N THR A 21 8.79 -8.50 7.64
CA THR A 21 8.32 -9.61 8.45
C THR A 21 6.80 -9.78 8.35
N ALA A 22 6.03 -8.69 8.55
CA ALA A 22 4.57 -8.75 8.49
C ALA A 22 4.05 -9.20 7.11
N LEU A 23 4.64 -8.67 6.03
CA LEU A 23 4.32 -9.09 4.66
C LEU A 23 4.60 -10.58 4.46
N ARG A 24 5.79 -11.03 4.84
CA ARG A 24 6.22 -12.43 4.69
C ARG A 24 5.28 -13.38 5.42
N ASP A 25 5.01 -13.10 6.69
CA ASP A 25 4.20 -13.98 7.53
C ASP A 25 2.76 -14.04 6.98
N SER A 26 2.22 -12.91 6.53
CA SER A 26 0.87 -12.83 5.98
C SER A 26 0.75 -13.55 4.63
N VAL A 27 1.65 -13.30 3.67
CA VAL A 27 1.59 -13.99 2.36
C VAL A 27 1.83 -15.49 2.49
N MET A 28 2.73 -15.91 3.40
CA MET A 28 2.94 -17.33 3.70
C MET A 28 1.71 -17.97 4.33
N ALA A 29 1.02 -17.29 5.24
CA ALA A 29 -0.23 -17.78 5.84
C ALA A 29 -1.35 -17.95 4.80
N LEU A 30 -1.35 -17.17 3.72
CA LEU A 30 -2.25 -17.30 2.58
C LEU A 30 -1.80 -18.36 1.56
N GLY A 31 -0.67 -19.04 1.79
CA GLY A 31 -0.12 -20.06 0.90
C GLY A 31 0.58 -19.52 -0.36
N ALA A 32 0.85 -18.21 -0.41
CA ALA A 32 1.57 -17.59 -1.52
C ALA A 32 3.09 -17.73 -1.34
N VAL A 33 3.82 -17.76 -2.47
CA VAL A 33 5.28 -17.81 -2.50
C VAL A 33 5.83 -16.46 -2.97
N THR A 34 6.71 -15.88 -2.19
CA THR A 34 7.32 -14.57 -2.47
C THR A 34 8.83 -14.60 -2.29
N THR A 35 9.55 -13.86 -3.12
CA THR A 35 11.00 -13.65 -2.97
C THR A 35 11.29 -12.55 -1.96
N ASN A 36 12.50 -12.54 -1.38
CA ASN A 36 12.94 -11.43 -0.52
C ASN A 36 12.92 -10.10 -1.26
N LEU A 37 13.27 -10.08 -2.56
CA LEU A 37 13.24 -8.87 -3.37
C LEU A 37 11.83 -8.29 -3.47
N GLN A 38 10.80 -9.11 -3.69
CA GLN A 38 9.41 -8.64 -3.71
C GLN A 38 8.99 -8.05 -2.36
N LEU A 39 9.32 -8.74 -1.27
CA LEU A 39 8.99 -8.27 0.09
C LEU A 39 9.66 -6.92 0.41
N GLU A 40 10.91 -6.74 0.01
CA GLU A 40 11.65 -5.49 0.18
C GLU A 40 11.06 -4.36 -0.67
N LEU A 41 10.72 -4.62 -1.94
CA LEU A 41 10.10 -3.64 -2.82
C LEU A 41 8.74 -3.16 -2.27
N TRP A 42 7.90 -4.08 -1.80
CA TRP A 42 6.62 -3.74 -1.17
C TRP A 42 6.80 -2.96 0.14
N ALA A 43 7.74 -3.38 0.99
CA ALA A 43 8.04 -2.68 2.23
C ALA A 43 8.56 -1.26 1.97
N CYS A 44 9.40 -1.05 0.95
CA CYS A 44 9.86 0.27 0.54
C CYS A 44 8.71 1.12 0.01
N LEU A 45 7.83 0.58 -0.84
CA LEU A 45 6.65 1.30 -1.34
C LEU A 45 5.78 1.80 -0.18
N ILE A 46 5.44 0.93 0.77
CA ILE A 46 4.62 1.30 1.94
C ILE A 46 5.34 2.35 2.79
N HIS A 47 6.63 2.12 3.08
CA HIS A 47 7.42 3.01 3.90
C HIS A 47 7.53 4.42 3.29
N GLU A 48 7.85 4.53 2.00
CA GLU A 48 7.94 5.80 1.29
C GLU A 48 6.58 6.51 1.26
N SER A 49 5.52 5.78 0.92
CA SER A 49 4.16 6.30 0.86
C SER A 49 3.69 6.89 2.19
N MET A 50 4.02 6.23 3.31
CA MET A 50 3.56 6.63 4.65
C MET A 50 4.55 7.52 5.42
N SER A 51 5.67 7.90 4.80
CA SER A 51 6.66 8.81 5.40
C SER A 51 6.56 10.24 4.86
N VAL A 52 5.56 10.55 4.02
CA VAL A 52 5.35 11.89 3.46
C VAL A 52 4.89 12.87 4.55
N TYR A 53 5.43 14.09 4.52
CA TYR A 53 5.26 15.13 5.56
C TYR A 53 3.79 15.47 5.91
N GLY A 54 2.85 15.29 4.98
CA GLY A 54 1.42 15.54 5.22
C GLY A 54 0.70 14.49 6.09
N ARG A 55 1.36 13.37 6.40
CA ARG A 55 0.72 12.19 7.00
C ARG A 55 0.91 12.11 8.51
N CYS A 56 0.52 13.17 9.22
CA CYS A 56 0.66 13.25 10.68
C CYS A 56 -0.21 12.23 11.45
N PHE A 57 -1.31 11.76 10.86
CA PHE A 57 -2.20 10.75 11.45
C PHE A 57 -2.03 9.34 10.83
N HIS A 58 -1.59 9.25 9.56
CA HIS A 58 -1.39 7.98 8.84
C HIS A 58 0.11 7.65 8.75
N SER A 59 0.69 7.32 9.90
CA SER A 59 2.11 6.95 10.01
C SER A 59 2.32 5.43 9.88
N ILE A 60 3.55 5.01 9.58
CA ILE A 60 3.90 3.58 9.57
C ILE A 60 3.63 2.91 10.91
N GLN A 61 3.78 3.63 12.03
CA GLN A 61 3.47 3.06 13.34
C GLN A 61 1.96 2.81 13.49
N HIS A 62 1.11 3.70 12.97
CA HIS A 62 -0.34 3.54 12.98
C HIS A 62 -0.78 2.24 12.30
N VAL A 63 -0.14 1.89 11.18
CA VAL A 63 -0.41 0.63 10.46
C VAL A 63 -0.16 -0.60 11.32
N PHE A 64 0.91 -0.60 12.11
CA PHE A 64 1.19 -1.71 13.01
C PHE A 64 0.20 -1.79 14.18
N ASP A 65 -0.31 -0.64 14.62
CA ASP A 65 -1.27 -0.58 15.73
C ASP A 65 -2.63 -1.13 15.29
N ILE A 66 -3.09 -0.82 14.06
CA ILE A 66 -4.35 -1.34 13.51
C ILE A 66 -4.28 -2.81 13.09
N SER A 67 -3.10 -3.30 12.71
CA SER A 67 -2.91 -4.71 12.33
C SER A 67 -2.71 -5.63 13.54
N HIS A 68 -2.73 -5.12 14.76
CA HIS A 68 -2.47 -5.91 15.95
C HIS A 68 -3.59 -6.93 16.21
N GLY A 69 -3.28 -8.23 16.09
CA GLY A 69 -4.24 -9.32 16.26
C GLY A 69 -5.11 -9.59 15.03
N ALA A 70 -4.81 -8.94 13.91
CA ALA A 70 -5.49 -9.13 12.63
C ALA A 70 -5.10 -10.46 11.98
N ASP A 71 -5.97 -11.01 11.13
CA ASP A 71 -5.61 -12.14 10.27
C ASP A 71 -4.69 -11.69 9.11
N ALA A 72 -4.26 -12.65 8.28
CA ALA A 72 -3.31 -12.38 7.19
C ALA A 72 -3.87 -11.43 6.11
N ILE A 73 -5.16 -11.54 5.78
CA ILE A 73 -5.81 -10.66 4.79
C ILE A 73 -5.91 -9.26 5.37
N GLN A 74 -6.44 -9.15 6.59
CA GLN A 74 -6.58 -7.90 7.30
C GLN A 74 -5.23 -7.19 7.51
N THR A 75 -4.17 -7.95 7.82
CA THR A 75 -2.82 -7.41 7.95
C THR A 75 -2.33 -6.82 6.64
N ILE A 76 -2.45 -7.54 5.52
CA ILE A 76 -2.06 -7.03 4.21
C ILE A 76 -2.89 -5.79 3.83
N SER A 77 -4.21 -5.85 4.01
CA SER A 77 -5.08 -4.69 3.77
C SER A 77 -4.67 -3.48 4.59
N ALA A 78 -4.38 -3.65 5.89
CA ALA A 78 -3.91 -2.57 6.75
C ALA A 78 -2.56 -2.00 6.29
N LEU A 79 -1.64 -2.85 5.84
CA LEU A 79 -0.33 -2.44 5.34
C LEU A 79 -0.43 -1.58 4.08
N PHE A 80 -1.42 -1.84 3.22
CA PHE A 80 -1.57 -1.14 1.94
C PHE A 80 -2.60 -0.02 1.93
N HIS A 81 -3.59 0.01 2.83
CA HIS A 81 -4.84 0.80 2.69
C HIS A 81 -4.68 2.28 2.27
N ASP A 82 -3.58 2.92 2.68
CA ASP A 82 -3.30 4.32 2.44
C ASP A 82 -2.00 4.54 1.66
N CYS A 83 -1.50 3.56 0.90
CA CYS A 83 -0.30 3.78 0.08
C CYS A 83 -0.46 4.96 -0.90
N ILE A 84 -1.68 5.27 -1.33
CA ILE A 84 -1.98 6.40 -2.20
C ILE A 84 -2.99 7.30 -1.51
N TYR A 85 -2.59 8.55 -1.27
CA TYR A 85 -3.45 9.57 -0.65
C TYR A 85 -3.32 10.90 -1.41
N TYR A 86 -3.70 10.86 -2.69
CA TYR A 86 -3.48 11.96 -3.64
C TYR A 86 -4.03 13.31 -3.14
N ASN A 87 -5.16 13.31 -2.44
CA ASN A 87 -5.80 14.54 -1.93
C ASN A 87 -4.99 15.25 -0.85
N VAL A 88 -4.18 14.51 -0.10
CA VAL A 88 -3.32 15.04 0.95
C VAL A 88 -1.93 15.31 0.41
N ASP A 89 -1.39 14.39 -0.39
CA ASP A 89 -0.04 14.47 -0.92
C ASP A 89 0.07 15.44 -2.12
N GLY A 90 -1.04 15.72 -2.81
CA GLY A 90 -1.17 16.64 -3.96
C GLY A 90 -0.49 16.15 -5.24
N LYS A 91 0.09 14.95 -5.23
CA LYS A 91 0.79 14.31 -6.35
C LYS A 91 1.05 12.84 -6.06
N PHE A 92 1.27 12.07 -7.11
CA PHE A 92 1.81 10.72 -6.98
C PHE A 92 3.33 10.74 -6.78
N LEU A 93 3.83 9.84 -5.94
CA LEU A 93 5.26 9.54 -5.90
C LEU A 93 5.69 8.81 -7.18
N PRO A 94 6.98 8.88 -7.59
CA PRO A 94 7.43 8.26 -8.84
C PRO A 94 7.06 6.77 -8.97
N LEU A 95 7.22 6.00 -7.88
CA LEU A 95 6.88 4.57 -7.86
C LEU A 95 5.36 4.34 -7.96
N GLN A 96 4.56 5.18 -7.30
CA GLN A 96 3.09 5.10 -7.40
C GLN A 96 2.61 5.42 -8.82
N ALA A 97 3.16 6.46 -9.43
CA ALA A 97 2.84 6.84 -10.82
C ALA A 97 3.23 5.76 -11.83
N GLU A 98 4.35 5.06 -11.58
CA GLU A 98 4.76 3.93 -12.40
C GLU A 98 3.80 2.74 -12.28
N LEU A 99 3.39 2.39 -11.06
CA LEU A 99 2.47 1.29 -10.78
C LEU A 99 1.05 1.57 -11.31
N LEU A 100 0.59 2.82 -11.24
CA LEU A 100 -0.72 3.24 -11.74
C LEU A 100 -0.74 3.51 -13.25
N ARG A 101 0.39 3.33 -13.95
CA ARG A 101 0.48 3.58 -15.39
C ARG A 101 -0.50 2.68 -16.13
N GLY A 102 -1.44 3.29 -16.85
CA GLY A 102 -2.47 2.56 -17.59
C GLY A 102 -3.70 2.21 -16.78
N VAL A 103 -3.76 2.54 -15.48
CA VAL A 103 -4.97 2.53 -14.63
C VAL A 103 -5.60 3.91 -14.55
N ILE A 104 -4.78 4.96 -14.53
CA ILE A 104 -5.21 6.35 -14.52
C ILE A 104 -4.65 7.12 -15.71
N THR A 105 -5.33 8.21 -16.05
CA THR A 105 -4.86 9.20 -17.02
C THR A 105 -5.12 10.62 -16.47
N ASP A 106 -4.15 11.49 -16.65
CA ASP A 106 -4.22 12.91 -16.32
C ASP A 106 -4.89 13.64 -17.51
N GLU A 107 -6.21 13.47 -17.66
CA GLU A 107 -6.94 13.96 -18.84
C GLU A 107 -7.50 15.39 -18.71
N SER A 108 -7.44 16.02 -17.54
CA SER A 108 -7.96 17.38 -17.37
C SER A 108 -6.93 18.47 -17.64
N ASP A 109 -7.36 19.50 -18.36
CA ASP A 109 -6.63 20.76 -18.59
C ASP A 109 -6.19 21.48 -17.29
N ASP A 110 -6.79 21.13 -16.13
CA ASP A 110 -6.43 21.68 -14.83
C ASP A 110 -5.32 20.90 -14.09
N GLY A 111 -4.90 19.74 -14.59
CA GLY A 111 -3.86 18.89 -13.99
C GLY A 111 -4.21 18.28 -12.63
N THR A 112 -5.48 18.33 -12.22
CA THR A 112 -5.95 17.87 -10.91
C THR A 112 -7.02 16.78 -10.97
N THR A 113 -7.62 16.56 -12.13
CA THR A 113 -8.63 15.52 -12.30
C THR A 113 -8.00 14.21 -12.74
N ILE A 114 -8.20 13.17 -11.93
CA ILE A 114 -7.80 11.81 -12.26
C ILE A 114 -8.96 11.11 -12.94
N VAL A 115 -8.72 10.57 -14.14
CA VAL A 115 -9.70 9.75 -14.87
C VAL A 115 -9.22 8.31 -14.88
N LEU A 116 -10.09 7.37 -14.56
CA LEU A 116 -9.74 5.95 -14.69
C LEU A 116 -9.72 5.55 -16.15
N THR A 117 -8.69 4.82 -16.56
CA THR A 117 -8.62 4.27 -17.91
C THR A 117 -9.63 3.14 -18.08
N LYS A 118 -9.94 2.81 -19.33
CA LYS A 118 -10.67 1.59 -19.65
C LYS A 118 -9.71 0.41 -19.54
N VAL A 119 -9.84 -0.36 -18.46
CA VAL A 119 -9.09 -1.60 -18.27
C VAL A 119 -9.61 -2.67 -19.22
N ASP A 120 -8.72 -3.25 -20.01
CA ASP A 120 -9.00 -4.50 -20.72
C ASP A 120 -9.04 -5.63 -19.70
N ARG A 121 -10.24 -6.10 -19.40
CA ARG A 121 -10.50 -7.09 -18.34
C ARG A 121 -9.86 -8.45 -18.61
N GLU A 122 -9.61 -8.79 -19.87
CA GLU A 122 -8.94 -10.05 -20.21
C GLU A 122 -7.42 -9.92 -20.15
N ALA A 123 -6.87 -8.75 -20.48
CA ALA A 123 -5.44 -8.49 -20.40
C ALA A 123 -4.96 -8.26 -18.96
N ASP A 124 -5.76 -7.59 -18.12
CA ASP A 124 -5.43 -7.32 -16.71
C ASP A 124 -6.58 -7.70 -15.77
N ARG A 125 -6.57 -8.99 -15.38
CA ARG A 125 -7.57 -9.56 -14.47
C ARG A 125 -7.46 -9.00 -13.05
N THR A 126 -6.27 -8.57 -12.63
CA THR A 126 -6.05 -8.01 -11.29
C THR A 126 -6.70 -6.63 -11.20
N ALA A 127 -6.41 -5.75 -12.16
CA ALA A 127 -7.06 -4.44 -12.23
C ALA A 127 -8.58 -4.59 -12.38
N ALA A 128 -9.05 -5.50 -13.24
CA ALA A 128 -10.49 -5.76 -13.38
C ALA A 128 -11.16 -6.20 -12.07
N MET A 129 -10.49 -7.04 -11.27
CA MET A 129 -10.97 -7.44 -9.94
C MET A 129 -11.04 -6.24 -9.00
N VAL A 130 -10.00 -5.40 -8.94
CA VAL A 130 -9.97 -4.21 -8.08
C VAL A 130 -11.11 -3.25 -8.45
N PHE A 131 -11.30 -2.94 -9.73
CA PHE A 131 -12.44 -2.13 -10.21
C PHE A 131 -13.78 -2.73 -9.75
N SER A 132 -13.95 -4.05 -9.84
CA SER A 132 -15.18 -4.72 -9.42
C SER A 132 -15.40 -4.70 -7.90
N VAL A 133 -14.34 -4.82 -7.09
CA VAL A 133 -14.43 -4.81 -5.63
C VAL A 133 -14.84 -3.44 -5.11
N PHE A 134 -14.28 -2.38 -5.71
CA PHE A 134 -14.55 -1.00 -5.31
C PHE A 134 -15.72 -0.35 -6.05
N GLY A 135 -16.34 -1.05 -7.01
CA GLY A 135 -17.52 -0.56 -7.73
C GLY A 135 -17.22 0.56 -8.73
N PHE A 136 -16.02 0.55 -9.28
CA PHE A 136 -15.49 1.58 -10.16
C PHE A 136 -15.50 1.13 -11.63
N GLU A 137 -15.68 2.08 -12.56
CA GLU A 137 -15.74 1.83 -13.99
C GLU A 137 -14.71 2.64 -14.79
N GLY A 138 -14.19 2.05 -15.87
CA GLY A 138 -13.24 2.74 -16.74
C GLY A 138 -13.88 3.91 -17.50
N GLY A 139 -13.19 5.04 -17.53
CA GLY A 139 -13.64 6.32 -18.08
C GLY A 139 -14.35 7.22 -17.07
N GLN A 140 -14.54 6.77 -15.82
CA GLN A 140 -15.09 7.63 -14.78
C GLN A 140 -14.03 8.62 -14.28
N VAL A 141 -14.50 9.80 -13.90
CA VAL A 141 -13.71 10.78 -13.18
C VAL A 141 -13.71 10.42 -11.70
N LEU A 142 -12.54 10.35 -11.08
CA LEU A 142 -12.45 10.32 -9.62
C LEU A 142 -12.78 11.72 -9.10
N HIS A 143 -13.74 11.80 -8.19
CA HIS A 143 -14.20 13.05 -7.60
C HIS A 143 -13.82 13.11 -6.12
N PRO A 144 -12.50 13.22 -5.82
CA PRO A 144 -12.08 13.29 -4.44
C PRO A 144 -12.73 14.47 -3.73
N PRO A 145 -12.98 14.36 -2.41
CA PRO A 145 -12.52 13.32 -1.49
C PRO A 145 -13.55 12.21 -1.18
N PHE A 146 -14.57 12.01 -2.01
CA PHE A 146 -15.73 11.20 -1.65
C PHE A 146 -15.85 10.00 -2.61
N CYS A 147 -15.91 8.78 -2.04
CA CYS A 147 -16.15 7.47 -2.68
C CYS A 147 -15.01 6.44 -2.57
N GLY A 148 -14.01 6.63 -1.69
CA GLY A 148 -13.01 5.58 -1.40
C GLY A 148 -11.90 5.48 -2.45
N GLU A 149 -11.54 6.61 -3.08
CA GLU A 149 -10.55 6.64 -4.15
C GLU A 149 -9.15 6.28 -3.65
N ASN A 150 -8.80 6.68 -2.43
CA ASN A 150 -7.50 6.36 -1.84
C ASN A 150 -7.34 4.85 -1.67
N GLU A 151 -8.35 4.19 -1.13
CA GLU A 151 -8.35 2.75 -0.89
C GLU A 151 -8.31 1.98 -2.20
N PHE A 152 -9.04 2.44 -3.22
CA PHE A 152 -8.98 1.85 -4.55
C PHE A 152 -7.62 2.01 -5.22
N LEU A 153 -7.04 3.22 -5.18
CA LEU A 153 -5.72 3.47 -5.77
C LEU A 153 -4.61 2.73 -5.01
N SER A 154 -4.83 2.43 -3.73
CA SER A 154 -3.89 1.71 -2.88
C SER A 154 -3.96 0.17 -2.99
N ALA A 155 -4.99 -0.37 -3.65
CA ALA A 155 -5.25 -1.80 -3.78
C ALA A 155 -4.54 -2.43 -4.99
#